data_AF-A0A533RI85-F1
#
_entry.id   AF-A0A533RI85-F1
#
_cell.length_a   1.000
_cell.length_b   1.000
_cell.length_c   1.000
_cell.angle_alpha   90.00
_cell.angle_beta   90.00
_cell.angle_gamma   90.00
#
_symmetry.space_group_name_H-M   'P 1'
#
loop_
_entity.id
_entity.type
_entity.pdbx_description
1 polymer ?
#
loop_
_entity_poly.entity_id
_entity_poly.type
_entity_poly.pdbx_seq_one_letter_code
_entity_poly.pdbx_strand_id
1 'polypeptide(L)'
;MNEELFSIRMRAEHGGGHCCGAERIAPAEVVPALAAELVARALAGGAAPDTVHCSIERLPGVVPRLRLPAWLLYTSDAADEEASRDIGGARVVEKQDAVCSSGPPAMQRVPPVDDRQRET
;
A
#
# COMPACT_ATOMS: atom_id res chain seq x y z
N MET A 1 -20.20 -21.71 4.09
CA MET A 1 -20.00 -21.90 2.64
C MET A 1 -18.64 -21.31 2.30
N ASN A 2 -17.80 -22.06 1.57
CA ASN A 2 -16.57 -21.51 1.01
C ASN A 2 -16.99 -20.66 -0.19
N GLU A 3 -16.95 -19.34 -0.03
CA GLU A 3 -17.33 -18.43 -1.10
C GLU A 3 -16.19 -18.34 -2.12
N GLU A 4 -16.50 -18.53 -3.40
CA GLU A 4 -15.51 -18.44 -4.47
C GLU A 4 -15.09 -16.98 -4.66
N LEU A 5 -13.81 -16.69 -4.49
CA LEU A 5 -13.26 -15.34 -4.63
C LEU A 5 -12.46 -15.18 -5.92
N PHE A 6 -12.44 -13.95 -6.41
CA PHE A 6 -11.74 -13.53 -7.61
C PHE A 6 -10.84 -12.34 -7.29
N SER A 7 -9.61 -12.36 -7.80
CA SER A 7 -8.75 -11.16 -7.88
C SER A 7 -9.09 -10.42 -9.17
N ILE A 8 -9.38 -9.13 -9.03
CA ILE A 8 -9.70 -8.20 -10.10
C ILE A 8 -8.60 -7.14 -10.10
N ARG A 9 -7.79 -7.10 -11.15
CA ARG A 9 -6.61 -6.21 -11.23
C ARG A 9 -6.72 -5.34 -12.45
N MET A 10 -6.54 -4.04 -12.27
CA MET A 10 -6.55 -3.06 -13.35
C MET A 10 -5.22 -2.31 -13.38
N ARG A 11 -4.67 -2.11 -14.58
CA ARG A 11 -3.55 -1.23 -14.87
C ARG A 11 -3.86 -0.38 -16.09
N ALA A 12 -3.49 0.89 -16.03
CA ALA A 12 -3.65 1.86 -17.11
C ALA A 12 -2.31 2.53 -17.42
N GLU A 13 -2.11 2.83 -18.71
CA GLU A 13 -0.91 3.42 -19.26
C GLU A 13 -1.26 4.60 -20.19
N HIS A 14 -0.33 5.55 -20.32
CA HIS A 14 -0.40 6.66 -21.27
C HIS A 14 1.00 6.93 -21.81
N GLY A 15 1.20 6.85 -23.13
CA GLY A 15 2.50 7.07 -23.76
C GLY A 15 3.56 6.06 -23.29
N GLY A 16 3.14 4.84 -22.94
CA GLY A 16 4.00 3.78 -22.38
C GLY A 16 4.38 3.95 -20.91
N GLY A 17 3.87 4.99 -20.22
CA GLY A 17 4.06 5.20 -18.79
C GLY A 17 2.86 4.75 -17.96
N HIS A 18 3.11 4.16 -16.79
CA HIS A 18 2.04 3.81 -15.84
C HIS A 18 1.35 5.07 -15.30
N CYS A 19 0.02 5.11 -15.35
CA CYS A 19 -0.76 6.23 -14.82
C CYS A 19 -1.71 5.85 -13.67
N CYS A 20 -2.28 4.63 -13.70
CA CYS A 20 -3.21 4.20 -12.66
C CYS A 20 -3.21 2.68 -12.49
N GLY A 21 -3.40 2.22 -11.25
CA GLY A 21 -3.57 0.81 -10.94
C GLY A 21 -4.38 0.59 -9.68
N ALA A 22 -5.12 -0.51 -9.63
CA ALA A 22 -5.92 -0.90 -8.47
C ALA A 22 -6.23 -2.40 -8.50
N GLU A 23 -6.47 -2.96 -7.32
CA GLU A 23 -6.86 -4.36 -7.14
C GLU A 23 -8.05 -4.47 -6.16
N ARG A 24 -8.89 -5.47 -6.39
CA ARG A 24 -9.96 -5.91 -5.49
C ARG A 24 -10.00 -7.43 -5.43
N ILE A 25 -10.38 -7.96 -4.27
CA ILE A 25 -10.72 -9.38 -4.10
C ILE A 25 -12.17 -9.46 -3.68
N ALA A 26 -12.99 -10.20 -4.42
CA ALA A 26 -14.43 -10.19 -4.24
C ALA A 26 -15.11 -11.49 -4.69
N PRO A 27 -16.32 -11.77 -4.19
CA PRO A 27 -17.12 -12.90 -4.69
C PRO A 27 -17.64 -12.66 -6.10
N ALA A 28 -17.95 -13.74 -6.81
CA ALA A 28 -18.36 -13.73 -8.22
C ALA A 28 -19.47 -12.72 -8.54
N GLU A 29 -20.46 -12.59 -7.64
CA GLU A 29 -21.67 -11.78 -7.81
C GLU A 29 -21.38 -10.28 -8.03
N VAL A 30 -20.32 -9.74 -7.42
CA VAL A 30 -19.97 -8.32 -7.52
C VAL A 30 -18.83 -8.04 -8.50
N VAL A 31 -18.21 -9.07 -9.10
CA VAL A 31 -17.07 -8.92 -10.01
C VAL A 31 -17.35 -7.95 -11.16
N PRO A 32 -18.49 -8.01 -11.89
CA PRO A 32 -18.74 -7.10 -13.00
C PRO A 32 -18.80 -5.64 -12.57
N ALA A 33 -19.44 -5.36 -11.45
CA ALA A 33 -19.56 -4.00 -10.91
C ALA A 33 -18.20 -3.44 -10.50
N LEU A 34 -17.38 -4.24 -9.81
CA LEU A 34 -16.04 -3.84 -9.40
C LEU A 34 -15.09 -3.67 -10.58
N ALA A 35 -15.13 -4.55 -11.59
CA ALA A 35 -14.33 -4.38 -12.79
C ALA A 35 -14.68 -3.08 -13.52
N ALA A 36 -15.97 -2.76 -13.65
CA ALA A 36 -16.43 -1.49 -14.21
C ALA A 36 -15.95 -0.28 -13.38
N GLU A 37 -16.02 -0.35 -12.05
CA GLU A 37 -15.50 0.70 -11.16
C GLU A 37 -14.01 0.93 -11.37
N LEU A 38 -13.20 -0.13 -11.46
CA LEU A 38 -11.76 -0.01 -11.69
C LEU A 38 -11.44 0.62 -13.05
N VAL A 39 -12.17 0.23 -14.10
CA VAL A 39 -12.01 0.84 -15.43
C VAL A 39 -12.45 2.31 -15.41
N ALA A 40 -13.60 2.61 -14.81
CA ALA A 40 -14.09 3.99 -14.67
C ALA A 40 -13.08 4.87 -13.92
N ARG A 41 -12.44 4.33 -12.87
CA ARG A 41 -11.36 5.01 -12.14
C ARG A 41 -10.16 5.34 -13.03
N ALA A 42 -9.73 4.41 -13.89
CA ALA A 42 -8.64 4.68 -14.83
C ALA A 42 -9.00 5.82 -15.82
N LEU A 43 -10.24 5.82 -16.31
CA LEU A 43 -10.72 6.82 -17.26
C LEU A 43 -10.96 8.20 -16.63
N ALA A 44 -11.28 8.24 -15.34
CA ALA A 44 -11.48 9.47 -14.58
C ALA A 44 -10.18 10.08 -14.01
N GLY A 45 -9.02 9.44 -14.27
CA GLY A 45 -7.70 9.91 -13.82
C GLY A 45 -7.21 11.15 -14.55
N GLY A 46 -5.92 11.48 -14.39
CA GLY A 46 -5.28 12.64 -15.00
C GLY A 46 -5.28 12.60 -16.53
N ALA A 47 -4.15 12.22 -17.14
CA ALA A 47 -4.12 12.00 -18.58
C ALA A 47 -4.98 10.77 -18.94
N ALA A 48 -5.83 10.91 -19.96
CA ALA A 48 -6.63 9.79 -20.45
C ALA A 48 -5.71 8.66 -20.92
N PRO A 49 -5.86 7.42 -20.40
CA PRO A 49 -4.99 6.32 -20.78
C PRO A 49 -5.19 5.93 -22.25
N ASP A 50 -4.12 5.54 -22.92
CA ASP A 50 -4.18 4.92 -24.25
C ASP A 50 -4.44 3.40 -24.16
N THR A 51 -4.04 2.80 -23.04
CA THR A 51 -4.20 1.37 -22.76
C THR A 51 -4.77 1.15 -21.36
N VAL A 52 -5.78 0.29 -21.25
CA VAL A 52 -6.29 -0.21 -19.96
C VAL A 52 -6.35 -1.73 -20.02
N HIS A 53 -5.66 -2.38 -19.09
CA HIS A 53 -5.67 -3.82 -18.92
C HIS A 53 -6.38 -4.20 -17.62
N CYS A 54 -7.45 -4.99 -17.73
CA CYS A 54 -8.19 -5.53 -16.59
C CYS A 54 -8.16 -7.06 -16.63
N SER A 55 -7.60 -7.70 -15.60
CA SER A 55 -7.63 -9.16 -15.44
C SER A 55 -8.52 -9.57 -14.27
N ILE A 56 -9.18 -10.72 -14.44
CA ILE A 56 -10.04 -11.34 -13.44
C ILE A 56 -9.60 -12.79 -13.33
N GLU A 57 -9.15 -13.18 -12.14
CA GLU A 57 -8.61 -14.51 -11.88
C GLU A 57 -9.29 -15.11 -10.65
N ARG A 58 -9.75 -16.36 -10.80
CA ARG A 58 -10.28 -17.14 -9.67
C ARG A 58 -9.15 -17.44 -8.69
N LEU A 59 -9.36 -17.15 -7.41
CA LEU A 59 -8.41 -17.50 -6.37
C LEU A 59 -8.54 -18.99 -6.02
N PRO A 60 -7.42 -19.75 -5.99
CA PRO A 60 -7.47 -21.17 -5.70
C PRO A 60 -7.68 -21.43 -4.20
N GLY A 61 -8.48 -22.43 -3.88
CA GLY A 61 -8.61 -22.96 -2.52
C GLY A 61 -9.41 -22.07 -1.55
N VAL A 62 -9.17 -22.27 -0.25
CA VAL A 62 -9.79 -21.50 0.82
C VAL A 62 -8.93 -20.25 1.06
N VAL A 63 -9.49 -19.06 0.85
CA VAL A 63 -8.80 -17.79 1.14
C VAL A 63 -9.19 -17.32 2.54
N PRO A 64 -8.28 -17.36 3.54
CA PRO A 64 -8.59 -16.87 4.88
C PRO A 64 -8.78 -15.36 4.88
N ARG A 65 -9.89 -14.88 5.43
CA ARG A 65 -10.16 -13.45 5.60
C ARG A 65 -9.73 -13.02 7.00
N LEU A 66 -8.56 -12.42 7.10
CA LEU A 66 -8.07 -11.84 8.34
C LEU A 66 -8.50 -10.38 8.43
N ARG A 67 -9.18 -10.01 9.51
CA ARG A 67 -9.34 -8.60 9.88
C ARG A 67 -8.08 -8.18 10.60
N LEU A 68 -7.25 -7.39 9.93
CA LEU A 68 -6.10 -6.76 10.57
C LEU A 68 -6.62 -5.69 11.55
N PRO A 69 -6.01 -5.55 12.74
CA PRO A 69 -6.31 -4.44 13.62
C PRO A 69 -5.99 -3.12 12.89
N ALA A 70 -6.62 -2.02 13.32
CA ALA A 70 -6.18 -0.71 12.85
C ALA A 70 -4.73 -0.51 13.31
N TRP A 71 -3.84 -0.20 12.36
CA TRP A 71 -2.45 0.12 12.69
C TRP A 71 -2.40 1.52 13.28
N LEU A 72 -1.39 1.78 14.12
CA LEU A 72 -1.15 3.11 14.64
C LEU A 72 -0.84 4.05 13.45
N LEU A 73 -1.74 4.99 13.21
CA LEU A 73 -1.55 6.03 12.21
C LEU A 73 -0.82 7.21 12.87
N TYR A 74 0.32 7.58 12.32
CA TYR A 74 1.06 8.77 12.71
C TYR A 74 1.25 9.67 11.48
N THR A 75 0.92 10.95 11.63
CA THR A 75 1.15 11.98 10.62
C THR A 75 2.25 12.90 11.12
N SER A 76 3.34 13.02 10.38
CA SER A 76 4.43 13.94 10.71
C SER A 76 4.23 15.30 10.05
N ASP A 77 4.55 16.37 10.77
CA ASP A 77 4.59 17.74 10.25
C ASP A 77 5.97 18.05 9.62
N ALA A 78 6.34 17.31 8.56
CA ALA A 78 7.55 17.63 7.81
C ALA A 78 7.36 18.99 7.09
N ALA A 79 8.29 19.92 7.30
CA ALA A 79 8.22 21.26 6.73
C ALA A 79 8.46 21.28 5.20
N ASP A 80 9.21 20.30 4.69
CA ASP A 80 9.57 20.15 3.28
C ASP A 80 9.90 18.68 2.94
N GLU A 81 10.24 18.42 1.67
CA GLU A 81 10.58 17.07 1.20
C GLU A 81 11.84 16.49 1.85
N GLU A 82 12.81 17.33 2.21
CA GLU A 82 14.06 16.88 2.82
C GLU A 82 13.81 16.38 4.24
N ALA A 83 13.08 17.17 5.04
CA ALA A 83 12.62 16.78 6.37
C ALA A 83 11.73 15.52 6.32
N SER A 84 10.89 15.37 5.28
CA SER A 84 10.07 14.16 5.11
C SER A 84 10.91 12.91 4.84
N ARG A 85 11.99 13.03 4.07
CA ARG A 85 12.91 11.91 3.78
C ARG A 85 13.67 11.49 5.03
N ASP A 86 14.14 12.45 5.84
CA ASP A 86 14.81 12.14 7.10
C ASP A 86 13.87 11.42 8.09
N ILE A 87 12.66 11.96 8.30
CA ILE A 87 11.67 11.34 9.20
C ILE A 87 11.28 9.95 8.70
N GLY A 88 10.93 9.79 7.42
CA GLY A 88 10.47 8.52 6.86
C GLY A 88 11.58 7.46 6.73
N GLY A 89 12.74 7.87 6.22
CA GLY A 89 13.82 6.96 5.83
C GLY A 89 14.89 6.70 6.89
N ALA A 90 15.11 7.60 7.85
CA ALA A 90 16.13 7.41 8.88
C ALA A 90 15.54 6.99 10.23
N ARG A 91 14.29 7.39 10.52
CA ARG A 91 13.69 7.21 11.86
C ARG A 91 12.56 6.19 11.92
N VAL A 92 11.87 5.93 10.80
CA VAL A 92 10.73 5.01 10.75
C VAL A 92 11.05 3.71 10.02
N VAL A 93 11.83 3.75 8.95
CA VAL A 93 12.20 2.57 8.15
C VAL A 93 13.71 2.46 8.05
N GLU A 94 14.34 1.63 8.88
CA GLU A 94 15.72 1.23 8.64
C GLU A 94 15.74 0.07 7.63
N LYS A 95 16.42 0.27 6.49
CA LYS A 95 16.62 -0.81 5.53
C LYS A 95 17.51 -1.86 6.18
N GLN A 96 16.98 -3.05 6.44
CA GLN A 96 17.84 -4.18 6.81
C GLN A 96 18.72 -4.53 5.62
N ASP A 97 20.02 -4.28 5.74
CA ASP A 97 21.00 -4.91 4.86
C ASP A 97 20.93 -6.42 5.12
N ALA A 98 20.84 -7.21 4.05
CA ALA A 98 20.71 -8.65 4.13
C ALA A 98 21.97 -9.29 4.73
N VAL A 99 22.06 -9.33 6.05
CA VAL A 99 23.03 -10.14 6.78
C VAL A 99 22.43 -11.53 6.93
N CYS A 100 22.83 -12.43 6.02
CA CYS A 100 22.78 -13.86 6.30
C CYS A 100 23.76 -14.18 7.44
N SER A 101 23.32 -14.07 8.70
CA SER A 101 23.62 -15.01 9.79
C SER A 101 23.20 -14.49 11.18
N SER A 102 22.46 -15.37 11.87
CA SER A 102 22.24 -15.51 13.32
C SER A 102 21.62 -14.37 14.15
N GLY A 103 20.34 -14.56 14.47
CA GLY A 103 19.69 -14.08 15.70
C GLY A 103 18.86 -12.79 15.57
N PRO A 104 17.70 -12.68 16.25
CA PRO A 104 16.91 -11.45 16.24
C PRO A 104 17.66 -10.33 16.99
N PRO A 105 17.72 -9.09 16.45
CA PRO A 105 18.34 -7.98 17.15
C PRO A 105 17.51 -7.58 18.38
N ALA A 106 18.19 -7.29 19.49
CA ALA A 106 17.55 -6.80 20.70
C ALA A 106 17.00 -5.39 20.47
N MET A 107 15.70 -5.18 20.74
CA MET A 107 15.08 -3.86 20.75
C MET A 107 15.80 -2.95 21.76
N GLN A 108 16.51 -1.94 21.29
CA GLN A 108 16.97 -0.85 22.14
C GLN A 108 15.78 0.08 22.42
N ARG A 109 15.51 0.31 23.71
CA ARG A 109 14.50 1.29 24.13
C ARG A 109 15.04 2.69 23.83
N VAL A 110 14.30 3.43 23.02
CA VAL A 110 14.56 4.87 22.81
C VAL A 110 14.31 5.60 24.14
N PRO A 111 15.25 6.40 24.65
CA PRO A 111 15.03 7.18 25.86
C PRO A 111 13.96 8.27 25.62
N PRO A 112 13.16 8.63 26.64
CA PRO A 112 12.17 9.68 26.51
C PRO A 112 12.86 11.03 26.23
N VAL A 113 12.25 11.82 25.35
CA VAL A 113 12.68 13.18 25.02
C VAL A 113 12.43 14.08 26.23
N ASP A 114 13.45 14.83 26.67
CA ASP A 114 13.31 15.81 27.77
C ASP A 114 12.74 17.11 27.20
N ASP A 115 11.50 17.43 27.56
CA ASP A 115 10.73 18.58 27.06
C ASP A 115 11.27 19.96 27.53
N ARG A 116 12.40 20.00 28.24
CA ARG A 116 12.94 21.23 28.87
C ARG A 116 13.88 22.08 28.01
N GLN A 117 13.94 21.88 26.71
CA GLN A 117 14.84 22.64 25.80
C GLN A 117 14.10 23.54 24.79
N ARG A 118 12.77 23.73 24.92
CA ARG A 118 12.01 24.72 24.14
C ARG A 118 11.77 25.99 24.96
N GLU A 119 12.80 26.77 25.26
CA GLU A 119 12.64 28.18 25.65
C GLU A 119 14.02 28.85 25.73
N THR A 120 14.44 29.49 24.63
CA THR A 120 15.17 30.76 24.58
C THR A 120 15.00 31.37 23.21
#